data_AF-A0A5D0MEZ4-F1
#
_entry.id   AF-A0A5D0MEZ4-F1
#
_cell.length_a   1.000
_cell.length_b   1.000
_cell.length_c   1.000
_cell.angle_alpha   90.00
_cell.angle_beta   90.00
_cell.angle_gamma   90.00
#
_symmetry.space_group_name_H-M   'P 1'
#
loop_
_entity.id
_entity.type
_entity.pdbx_description
1 polymer ?
#
loop_
_entity_poly.entity_id
_entity_poly.type
_entity_poly.pdbx_seq_one_letter_code
_entity_poly.pdbx_strand_id
1 'polypeptide(L)'
;MNNYPSIFNDIIGPVMRGPSSSHTAASWRIARVCLKILNEPLKNAVIEFDKNGAWAFNYEEQGTVMGINGGLLGLDITDEKMKDTETISKEMEIKINYKISSFPTKHANTVRLTLESSNGKKIQFTAASTGGGAFEIQKVDDFNVNIRGDYFEILIWKNNSSPIPKSIKKIISQNTIKSQSSVGKNTLINLKSSKEISPELIKRLKKVSVFDELIVINPVLPIVSGNESELPFNTIEALLEYAIKNKLDLGDAGLNYEKNRSGLSKKVLIKKMHKIIMIIENSIKTGLDGTSHKNRILHHQSHLINKAEKSGKILRNAVINNIITNVTSIMEAKSALEVIVANPTAGSCGTVGGLLKAVAEDLSSNSDEIIKAYFAAGIIGVFFARGPGFSAEEYGCQVECGAASGMAAAGIVQLMGGTARQAVDAASMAIQNMIGMICDPVADRVEIPCLGKNINAAMNALSSATMACSGFDAVIPLEEVLQTVIRVGKKMPDCMKCTGRGGLSVTETSSRIKEQLKD
;
A
#
# COMPACT_ATOMS: atom_id res chain seq x y z
N MET A 1 -4.59 21.03 3.46
CA MET A 1 -3.16 20.66 3.50
C MET A 1 -2.89 19.84 2.25
N ASN A 2 -1.90 20.21 1.44
CA ASN A 2 -1.47 19.38 0.33
C ASN A 2 -0.84 18.12 0.93
N ASN A 3 -1.56 17.00 0.85
CA ASN A 3 -1.10 15.75 1.44
C ASN A 3 -0.07 15.12 0.51
N TYR A 4 1.19 15.54 0.65
CA TYR A 4 2.28 14.95 -0.11
C TYR A 4 2.47 13.48 0.32
N PRO A 5 2.70 12.54 -0.61
CA PRO A 5 2.97 11.15 -0.25
C PRO A 5 4.25 11.00 0.57
N SER A 6 4.27 10.02 1.48
CA SER A 6 5.45 9.58 2.23
C SER A 6 5.99 8.27 1.65
N ILE A 7 7.31 8.16 1.59
CA ILE A 7 8.01 6.95 1.13
C ILE A 7 7.55 5.73 1.94
N PHE A 8 7.34 5.87 3.24
CA PHE A 8 7.02 4.74 4.13
C PHE A 8 5.53 4.47 4.32
N ASN A 9 4.66 5.45 4.06
CA ASN A 9 3.21 5.25 4.15
C ASN A 9 2.61 4.76 2.82
N ASP A 10 3.09 5.33 1.71
CA ASP A 10 2.40 5.24 0.42
C ASP A 10 3.19 4.45 -0.64
N ILE A 11 4.53 4.35 -0.51
CA ILE A 11 5.39 3.87 -1.61
C ILE A 11 6.06 2.53 -1.30
N ILE A 12 6.68 2.40 -0.13
CA ILE A 12 7.45 1.22 0.28
C ILE A 12 6.82 0.69 1.56
N GLY A 13 5.91 -0.26 1.36
CA GLY A 13 4.97 -0.76 2.34
C GLY A 13 3.54 -0.77 1.78
N PRO A 14 2.55 -1.28 2.53
CA PRO A 14 2.69 -1.84 3.87
C PRO A 14 3.53 -3.12 3.93
N VAL A 15 4.10 -3.37 5.12
CA VAL A 15 4.50 -4.72 5.52
C VAL A 15 3.23 -5.48 5.87
N MET A 16 3.00 -6.61 5.21
CA MET A 16 1.73 -7.31 5.29
C MET A 16 1.90 -8.78 4.89
N ARG A 17 0.92 -9.61 5.24
CA ARG A 17 0.71 -10.87 4.52
C ARG A 17 -0.03 -10.63 3.22
N GLY A 18 0.34 -11.36 2.18
CA GLY A 18 -0.29 -11.27 0.86
C GLY A 18 -1.80 -11.56 0.87
N PRO A 19 -2.49 -11.51 -0.29
CA PRO A 19 -1.91 -11.33 -1.62
C PRO A 19 -2.04 -9.91 -2.20
N SER A 20 -2.90 -9.04 -1.66
CA SER A 20 -3.27 -7.77 -2.30
C SER A 20 -3.28 -6.62 -1.30
N SER A 21 -2.55 -5.54 -1.58
CA SER A 21 -2.50 -4.38 -0.68
C SER A 21 -3.83 -3.64 -0.62
N SER A 22 -4.52 -3.48 -1.75
CA SER A 22 -5.84 -2.84 -1.78
C SER A 22 -6.91 -3.67 -1.07
N HIS A 23 -6.88 -5.01 -1.20
CA HIS A 23 -7.91 -5.88 -0.65
C HIS A 23 -7.59 -6.34 0.78
N THR A 24 -6.36 -6.69 1.10
CA THR A 24 -5.97 -7.19 2.44
C THR A 24 -5.54 -6.08 3.38
N ALA A 25 -4.57 -5.25 3.00
CA ALA A 25 -4.01 -4.27 3.93
C ALA A 25 -4.94 -3.08 4.18
N ALA A 26 -5.57 -2.53 3.14
CA ALA A 26 -6.53 -1.45 3.33
C ALA A 26 -7.75 -1.93 4.14
N SER A 27 -8.28 -3.11 3.83
CA SER A 27 -9.44 -3.63 4.57
C SER A 27 -9.11 -3.97 6.03
N TRP A 28 -7.90 -4.48 6.31
CA TRP A 28 -7.39 -4.64 7.68
C TRP A 28 -7.31 -3.30 8.42
N ARG A 29 -6.76 -2.26 7.79
CA ARG A 29 -6.68 -0.92 8.39
C ARG A 29 -8.07 -0.33 8.65
N ILE A 30 -9.00 -0.46 7.69
CA ILE A 30 -10.41 -0.06 7.84
C ILE A 30 -11.04 -0.77 9.04
N ALA A 31 -10.99 -2.10 9.07
CA ALA A 31 -11.57 -2.91 10.12
C ALA A 31 -10.96 -2.59 11.50
N ARG A 32 -9.63 -2.43 11.56
CA ARG A 32 -8.91 -2.11 12.80
C ARG A 32 -9.34 -0.77 13.37
N VAL A 33 -9.48 0.26 12.52
CA VAL A 33 -9.94 1.58 12.95
C VAL A 33 -11.43 1.54 13.34
N CYS A 34 -12.29 0.87 12.57
CA CYS A 34 -13.70 0.72 12.90
C CYS A 34 -13.90 0.01 14.25
N LEU A 35 -13.12 -1.04 14.55
CA LEU A 35 -13.14 -1.71 15.85
C LEU A 35 -12.72 -0.77 16.99
N LYS A 36 -11.70 0.08 16.76
CA LYS A 36 -11.31 1.10 17.74
C LYS A 36 -12.39 2.16 17.96
N ILE A 37 -13.17 2.49 16.93
CA ILE A 37 -14.32 3.40 17.04
C ILE A 37 -15.52 2.73 17.71
N LEU A 38 -15.70 1.42 17.57
CA LEU A 38 -16.71 0.70 18.35
C LEU A 38 -16.42 0.83 19.85
N ASN A 39 -15.14 0.68 20.22
CA ASN A 39 -14.62 0.82 21.59
C ASN A 39 -15.31 -0.10 22.63
N GLU A 40 -15.84 -1.23 22.17
CA GLU A 40 -16.48 -2.28 22.96
C GLU A 40 -16.17 -3.66 22.34
N PRO A 41 -16.30 -4.77 23.10
CA PRO A 41 -16.13 -6.12 22.57
C PRO A 41 -17.11 -6.37 21.41
N LEU A 42 -16.56 -6.74 20.24
CA LEU A 42 -17.35 -7.04 19.05
C LEU A 42 -18.08 -8.38 19.23
N LYS A 43 -19.35 -8.44 18.79
CA LYS A 43 -20.15 -9.67 18.75
C LYS A 43 -20.56 -10.05 17.33
N ASN A 44 -21.13 -9.09 16.59
CA ASN A 44 -21.54 -9.29 15.20
C ASN A 44 -20.98 -8.21 14.28
N ALA A 45 -20.65 -8.60 13.06
CA ALA A 45 -20.33 -7.68 11.98
C ALA A 45 -21.09 -8.07 10.70
N VAL A 46 -21.56 -7.08 9.97
CA VAL A 46 -22.09 -7.22 8.61
C VAL A 46 -21.27 -6.34 7.69
N ILE A 47 -20.65 -6.97 6.70
CA ILE A 47 -19.77 -6.34 5.72
C ILE A 47 -20.49 -6.34 4.39
N GLU A 48 -20.62 -5.17 3.79
CA GLU A 48 -21.38 -4.95 2.58
C GLU A 48 -20.48 -4.34 1.50
N PHE A 49 -20.40 -5.03 0.37
CA PHE A 49 -19.74 -4.55 -0.84
C PHE A 49 -20.80 -4.03 -1.82
N ASP A 50 -20.52 -2.91 -2.49
CA ASP A 50 -21.42 -2.42 -3.53
C ASP A 50 -21.35 -3.33 -4.76
N LYS A 51 -22.50 -3.74 -5.30
CA LYS A 51 -22.64 -4.66 -6.44
C LYS A 51 -21.91 -4.21 -7.70
N ASN A 52 -21.70 -2.89 -7.86
CA ASN A 52 -20.98 -2.32 -9.00
C ASN A 52 -19.53 -2.02 -8.65
N GLY A 53 -19.14 -2.14 -7.38
CA GLY A 53 -17.76 -1.98 -6.91
C GLY A 53 -16.87 -3.15 -7.32
N ALA A 54 -15.56 -2.91 -7.34
CA ALA A 54 -14.58 -3.91 -7.77
C ALA A 54 -14.47 -5.07 -6.77
N TRP A 55 -14.61 -4.83 -5.46
CA TRP A 55 -14.54 -5.88 -4.44
C TRP A 55 -15.66 -6.93 -4.52
N ALA A 56 -16.82 -6.60 -5.07
CA ALA A 56 -17.97 -7.51 -5.06
C ALA A 56 -17.72 -8.86 -5.78
N PHE A 57 -16.70 -8.93 -6.63
CA PHE A 57 -16.42 -10.11 -7.48
C PHE A 57 -15.23 -10.96 -7.00
N ASN A 58 -14.37 -10.40 -6.15
CA ASN A 58 -13.06 -10.95 -5.85
C ASN A 58 -12.60 -10.69 -4.39
N TYR A 59 -13.51 -10.30 -3.49
CA TYR A 59 -13.18 -9.99 -2.10
C TYR A 59 -12.61 -11.21 -1.34
N GLU A 60 -12.98 -12.44 -1.68
CA GLU A 60 -12.43 -13.64 -1.06
C GLU A 60 -11.06 -13.95 -1.65
N GLU A 61 -11.00 -14.02 -2.98
CA GLU A 61 -9.86 -14.42 -3.77
C GLU A 61 -8.63 -13.51 -3.57
N GLN A 62 -8.84 -12.22 -3.35
CA GLN A 62 -7.78 -11.25 -3.09
C GLN A 62 -7.53 -10.98 -1.60
N GLY A 63 -8.18 -11.71 -0.70
CA GLY A 63 -7.90 -11.64 0.74
C GLY A 63 -8.52 -10.45 1.47
N THR A 64 -9.64 -9.89 1.00
CA THR A 64 -10.43 -8.90 1.75
C THR A 64 -11.05 -9.52 2.99
N VAL A 65 -11.55 -10.75 2.91
CA VAL A 65 -12.07 -11.48 4.10
C VAL A 65 -10.99 -11.60 5.17
N MET A 66 -9.79 -12.02 4.79
CA MET A 66 -8.65 -12.14 5.69
C MET A 66 -8.31 -10.80 6.36
N GLY A 67 -8.24 -9.72 5.57
CA GLY A 67 -7.95 -8.39 6.09
C GLY A 67 -9.00 -7.89 7.07
N ILE A 68 -10.28 -7.95 6.69
CA ILE A 68 -11.40 -7.51 7.55
C ILE A 68 -11.48 -8.34 8.83
N ASN A 69 -11.48 -9.66 8.72
CA ASN A 69 -11.53 -10.53 9.89
C ASN A 69 -10.33 -10.23 10.81
N GLY A 70 -9.11 -10.22 10.30
CA GLY A 70 -7.92 -9.93 11.10
C GLY A 70 -8.00 -8.59 11.84
N GLY A 71 -8.47 -7.53 11.17
CA GLY A 71 -8.64 -6.21 11.78
C GLY A 71 -9.71 -6.18 12.87
N LEU A 72 -10.84 -6.87 12.67
CA LEU A 72 -11.96 -6.98 13.62
C LEU A 72 -11.67 -7.92 14.80
N LEU A 73 -10.87 -8.96 14.59
CA LEU A 73 -10.38 -9.86 15.64
C LEU A 73 -9.18 -9.24 16.40
N GLY A 74 -8.62 -8.18 15.84
CA GLY A 74 -7.57 -7.38 16.45
C GLY A 74 -6.16 -7.97 16.34
N LEU A 75 -5.97 -8.88 15.39
CA LEU A 75 -4.69 -9.48 15.01
C LEU A 75 -3.80 -8.43 14.32
N ASP A 76 -2.48 -8.57 14.49
CA ASP A 76 -1.53 -7.81 13.69
C ASP A 76 -1.53 -8.34 12.24
N ILE A 77 -1.36 -7.45 11.25
CA ILE A 77 -1.40 -7.83 9.82
C ILE A 77 -0.28 -8.82 9.43
N THR A 78 0.78 -8.90 10.24
CA THR A 78 1.90 -9.85 10.05
C THR A 78 1.78 -11.11 10.91
N ASP A 79 0.77 -11.20 11.78
CA ASP A 79 0.55 -12.37 12.63
C ASP A 79 0.26 -13.62 11.77
N GLU A 80 0.86 -14.77 12.11
CA GLU A 80 0.63 -16.05 11.43
C GLU A 80 -0.86 -16.44 11.45
N LYS A 81 -1.54 -16.09 12.54
CA LYS A 81 -2.99 -16.28 12.72
C LYS A 81 -3.85 -15.62 11.65
N MET A 82 -3.31 -14.65 10.91
CA MET A 82 -4.03 -14.05 9.78
C MET A 82 -4.45 -15.10 8.73
N LYS A 83 -3.67 -16.17 8.55
CA LYS A 83 -3.98 -17.24 7.57
C LYS A 83 -5.28 -17.99 7.90
N ASP A 84 -5.70 -18.01 9.17
CA ASP A 84 -6.82 -18.82 9.67
C ASP A 84 -7.92 -17.97 10.34
N THR A 85 -8.07 -16.71 9.93
CA THR A 85 -8.98 -15.76 10.59
C THR A 85 -10.43 -16.22 10.73
N GLU A 86 -10.94 -17.03 9.79
CA GLU A 86 -12.30 -17.58 9.89
C GLU A 86 -12.45 -18.55 11.06
N THR A 87 -11.47 -19.45 11.25
CA THR A 87 -11.45 -20.38 12.39
C THR A 87 -11.38 -19.60 13.70
N ILE A 88 -10.49 -18.60 13.77
CA ILE A 88 -10.33 -17.76 14.96
C ILE A 88 -11.62 -16.99 15.27
N SER A 89 -12.33 -16.48 14.27
CA SER A 89 -13.61 -15.81 14.48
C SER A 89 -14.65 -16.72 15.14
N LYS A 90 -14.67 -18.01 14.77
CA LYS A 90 -15.56 -19.02 15.36
C LYS A 90 -15.16 -19.33 16.80
N GLU A 91 -13.85 -19.49 17.06
CA GLU A 91 -13.32 -19.73 18.42
C GLU A 91 -13.60 -18.56 19.38
N MET A 92 -13.58 -17.33 18.86
CA MET A 92 -13.92 -16.12 19.63
C MET A 92 -15.43 -15.86 19.72
N GLU A 93 -16.26 -16.71 19.11
CA GLU A 93 -17.72 -16.53 19.01
C GLU A 93 -18.15 -15.20 18.37
N ILE A 94 -17.33 -14.66 17.46
CA ILE A 94 -17.60 -13.42 16.73
C ILE A 94 -18.17 -13.76 15.35
N LYS A 95 -19.41 -13.32 15.08
CA LYS A 95 -20.08 -13.61 13.81
C LYS A 95 -19.84 -12.49 12.79
N ILE A 96 -19.08 -12.78 11.73
CA ILE A 96 -18.82 -11.86 10.63
C ILE A 96 -19.53 -12.37 9.37
N ASN A 97 -20.43 -11.55 8.80
CA ASN A 97 -21.20 -11.92 7.60
C ASN A 97 -20.89 -10.97 6.45
N TYR A 98 -20.72 -11.53 5.25
CA TYR A 98 -20.43 -10.78 4.02
C TYR A 98 -21.65 -10.76 3.11
N LYS A 99 -21.93 -9.61 2.50
CA LYS A 99 -23.07 -9.40 1.60
C LYS A 99 -22.69 -8.50 0.43
N ILE A 100 -23.28 -8.78 -0.72
CA ILE A 100 -23.30 -7.86 -1.85
C ILE A 100 -24.62 -7.07 -1.76
N SER A 101 -24.52 -5.74 -1.82
CA SER A 101 -25.67 -4.84 -1.71
C SER A 101 -25.53 -3.68 -2.69
N SER A 102 -26.42 -2.69 -2.64
CA SER A 102 -26.26 -1.46 -3.42
C SER A 102 -26.41 -0.24 -2.52
N PHE A 103 -25.45 0.68 -2.59
CA PHE A 103 -25.46 1.91 -1.80
C PHE A 103 -24.67 3.02 -2.50
N PRO A 104 -24.92 4.30 -2.15
CA PRO A 104 -24.19 5.42 -2.75
C PRO A 104 -22.69 5.31 -2.48
N THR A 105 -21.90 5.28 -3.55
CA THR A 105 -20.44 5.15 -3.50
C THR A 105 -19.77 6.30 -4.27
N LYS A 106 -18.56 6.67 -3.84
CA LYS A 106 -17.67 7.63 -4.53
C LYS A 106 -16.41 6.98 -5.09
N HIS A 107 -16.21 5.68 -4.86
CA HIS A 107 -14.99 4.96 -5.23
C HIS A 107 -15.30 3.50 -5.57
N ALA A 108 -14.57 2.90 -6.50
CA ALA A 108 -14.81 1.51 -6.93
C ALA A 108 -14.69 0.49 -5.78
N ASN A 109 -13.86 0.81 -4.77
CA ASN A 109 -13.58 -0.05 -3.61
C ASN A 109 -14.26 0.46 -2.31
N THR A 110 -15.46 1.04 -2.40
CA THR A 110 -16.23 1.41 -1.20
C THR A 110 -16.82 0.19 -0.51
N VAL A 111 -16.70 0.14 0.82
CA VAL A 111 -17.23 -0.90 1.70
C VAL A 111 -18.04 -0.27 2.82
N ARG A 112 -19.13 -0.94 3.22
CA ARG A 112 -19.93 -0.57 4.38
C ARG A 112 -19.80 -1.64 5.46
N LEU A 113 -19.48 -1.24 6.68
CA LEU A 113 -19.33 -2.14 7.82
C LEU A 113 -20.37 -1.76 8.86
N THR A 114 -21.17 -2.72 9.32
CA THR A 114 -22.07 -2.53 10.46
C THR A 114 -21.58 -3.41 11.60
N LEU A 115 -21.07 -2.80 12.66
CA LEU A 115 -20.52 -3.49 13.82
C LEU A 115 -21.51 -3.41 14.99
N GLU A 116 -21.65 -4.52 15.71
CA GLU A 116 -22.49 -4.65 16.90
C GLU A 116 -21.66 -5.23 18.07
N SER A 117 -21.66 -4.53 19.20
CA SER A 117 -20.97 -4.98 20.40
C SER A 117 -21.77 -6.00 21.21
N SER A 118 -21.11 -6.70 22.12
CA SER A 118 -21.76 -7.60 23.08
C SER A 118 -22.76 -6.88 24.00
N ASN A 119 -22.65 -5.56 24.15
CA ASN A 119 -23.56 -4.74 24.96
C ASN A 119 -24.70 -4.11 24.13
N GLY A 120 -24.80 -4.44 22.83
CA GLY A 120 -25.85 -3.94 21.93
C GLY A 120 -25.56 -2.60 21.27
N LYS A 121 -24.37 -2.00 21.46
CA LYS A 121 -23.96 -0.81 20.72
C LYS A 121 -23.78 -1.16 19.25
N LYS A 122 -24.40 -0.40 18.34
CA LYS A 122 -24.32 -0.62 16.90
C LYS A 122 -23.84 0.64 16.20
N ILE A 123 -22.84 0.50 15.32
CA ILE A 123 -22.30 1.60 14.52
C ILE A 123 -22.16 1.14 13.08
N GLN A 124 -22.55 2.00 12.14
CA GLN A 124 -22.30 1.79 10.71
C GLN A 124 -21.16 2.66 10.21
N PHE A 125 -20.32 2.13 9.33
CA PHE A 125 -19.20 2.82 8.72
C PHE A 125 -19.31 2.75 7.20
N THR A 126 -18.94 3.84 6.53
CA THR A 126 -18.63 3.81 5.08
C THR A 126 -17.16 4.14 4.91
N ALA A 127 -16.42 3.28 4.22
CA ALA A 127 -14.99 3.43 3.99
C ALA A 127 -14.64 3.07 2.54
N ALA A 128 -13.46 3.46 2.09
CA ALA A 128 -12.93 3.07 0.78
C ALA A 128 -11.45 2.72 0.88
N SER A 129 -11.02 1.70 0.14
CA SER A 129 -9.61 1.47 -0.19
C SER A 129 -9.22 2.34 -1.38
N THR A 130 -8.12 3.07 -1.29
CA THR A 130 -7.69 4.05 -2.33
C THR A 130 -6.43 3.61 -3.07
N GLY A 131 -6.10 2.32 -3.04
CA GLY A 131 -4.90 1.75 -3.68
C GLY A 131 -3.68 1.71 -2.76
N GLY A 132 -2.70 0.83 -3.04
CA GLY A 132 -1.46 0.72 -2.25
C GLY A 132 -1.64 0.33 -0.76
N GLY A 133 -2.85 -0.09 -0.35
CA GLY A 133 -3.18 -0.31 1.06
C GLY A 133 -3.63 0.96 1.80
N ALA A 134 -3.68 2.11 1.15
CA ALA A 134 -4.26 3.32 1.69
C ALA A 134 -5.80 3.20 1.79
N PHE A 135 -6.38 3.91 2.75
CA PHE A 135 -7.81 3.86 3.03
C PHE A 135 -8.33 5.20 3.54
N GLU A 136 -9.64 5.35 3.50
CA GLU A 136 -10.36 6.46 4.11
C GLU A 136 -11.66 5.95 4.74
N ILE A 137 -11.89 6.23 6.02
CA ILE A 137 -13.24 6.18 6.58
C ILE A 137 -13.90 7.52 6.25
N GLN A 138 -15.03 7.44 5.57
CA GLN A 138 -15.79 8.56 5.02
C GLN A 138 -16.99 8.91 5.89
N LYS A 139 -17.59 7.91 6.53
CA LYS A 139 -18.73 8.09 7.44
C LYS A 139 -18.67 7.19 8.65
N VAL A 140 -19.12 7.74 9.78
CA VAL A 140 -19.50 7.00 11.00
C VAL A 140 -20.95 7.34 11.29
N ASP A 141 -21.83 6.35 11.21
CA ASP A 141 -23.27 6.50 11.05
C ASP A 141 -23.58 7.53 9.95
N ASP A 142 -24.34 8.58 10.28
CA ASP A 142 -24.67 9.67 9.36
C ASP A 142 -23.64 10.81 9.34
N PHE A 143 -22.60 10.74 10.17
CA PHE A 143 -21.59 11.79 10.29
C PHE A 143 -20.48 11.61 9.25
N ASN A 144 -20.21 12.66 8.47
CA ASN A 144 -19.07 12.66 7.57
C ASN A 144 -17.77 12.81 8.38
N VAL A 145 -16.80 11.98 8.06
CA VAL A 145 -15.45 12.00 8.64
C VAL A 145 -14.42 11.88 7.51
N ASN A 146 -13.16 12.10 7.85
CA ASN A 146 -12.03 11.86 6.94
C ASN A 146 -10.90 11.26 7.76
N ILE A 147 -10.96 9.96 8.05
CA ILE A 147 -9.98 9.25 8.87
C ILE A 147 -9.12 8.38 7.95
N ARG A 148 -7.81 8.61 7.95
CA ARG A 148 -6.83 7.93 7.08
C ARG A 148 -5.76 7.16 7.84
N GLY A 149 -5.82 7.20 9.18
CA GLY A 149 -4.93 6.42 10.04
C GLY A 149 -3.51 6.96 10.21
N ASP A 150 -3.24 8.17 9.76
CA ASP A 150 -1.94 8.86 9.86
C ASP A 150 -1.86 9.86 11.03
N TYR A 151 -2.92 10.04 11.81
CA TYR A 151 -2.93 10.92 12.99
C TYR A 151 -3.31 10.16 14.25
N PHE A 152 -2.93 10.72 15.41
CA PHE A 152 -3.65 10.45 16.65
C PHE A 152 -4.96 11.24 16.62
N GLU A 153 -6.09 10.57 16.81
CA GLU A 153 -7.40 11.20 16.63
C GLU A 153 -8.28 11.07 17.89
N ILE A 154 -9.05 12.12 18.17
CA ILE A 154 -10.12 12.11 19.18
C ILE A 154 -11.44 12.33 18.46
N LEU A 155 -12.35 11.38 18.61
CA LEU A 155 -13.73 11.51 18.19
C LEU A 155 -14.59 11.85 19.41
N ILE A 156 -15.39 12.91 19.29
CA ILE A 156 -16.25 13.40 20.37
C ILE A 156 -17.67 13.55 19.83
N TRP A 157 -18.60 12.78 20.39
CA TRP A 157 -20.04 12.96 20.17
C TRP A 157 -20.61 13.91 21.21
N LYS A 158 -21.45 14.83 20.76
CA LYS A 158 -22.20 15.73 21.65
C LYS A 158 -23.58 16.09 21.10
N ASN A 159 -24.50 16.38 22.00
CA ASN A 159 -25.73 17.11 21.69
C ASN A 159 -25.46 18.62 21.57
N ASN A 160 -26.05 19.28 20.57
CA ASN A 160 -25.92 20.71 20.26
C ASN A 160 -26.68 21.64 21.22
N SER A 161 -27.50 21.08 22.12
CA SER A 161 -28.20 21.84 23.15
C SER A 161 -27.27 22.61 24.09
N SER A 162 -26.06 22.10 24.35
CA SER A 162 -25.10 22.72 25.27
C SER A 162 -23.82 23.19 24.55
N PRO A 163 -23.35 24.42 24.83
CA PRO A 163 -22.10 24.92 24.26
C PRO A 163 -20.89 24.26 24.92
N ILE A 164 -19.83 24.02 24.14
CA ILE A 164 -18.55 23.54 24.67
C ILE A 164 -17.94 24.64 25.56
N PRO A 165 -17.52 24.33 26.81
CA PRO A 165 -16.88 25.30 27.70
C PRO A 165 -15.69 26.00 27.04
N LYS A 166 -15.55 27.32 27.25
CA LYS A 166 -14.47 28.13 26.65
C LYS A 166 -13.07 27.58 26.98
N SER A 167 -12.88 27.07 28.19
CA SER A 167 -11.65 26.43 28.65
C SER A 167 -11.27 25.22 27.79
N ILE A 168 -12.24 24.40 27.41
CA ILE A 168 -12.05 23.22 26.56
C ILE A 168 -11.84 23.63 25.09
N LYS A 169 -12.55 24.65 24.60
CA LYS A 169 -12.30 25.19 23.25
C LYS A 169 -10.86 25.63 23.06
N LYS A 170 -10.27 26.30 24.06
CA LYS A 170 -8.87 26.75 24.03
C LYS A 170 -7.89 25.57 23.95
N ILE A 171 -8.15 24.50 24.69
CA ILE A 171 -7.33 23.28 24.69
C ILE A 171 -7.41 22.59 23.32
N ILE A 172 -8.61 22.46 22.76
CA ILE A 172 -8.84 21.87 21.44
C ILE A 172 -8.13 22.68 20.35
N SER A 173 -8.16 24.02 20.43
CA SER A 173 -7.59 24.89 19.41
C SER A 173 -6.05 24.89 19.35
N GLN A 174 -5.36 24.40 20.39
CA GLN A 174 -3.95 24.73 20.53
C GLN A 174 -2.98 23.91 19.68
N ASN A 175 -3.32 22.73 19.17
CA ASN A 175 -2.42 21.92 18.33
C ASN A 175 -3.15 20.82 17.52
N THR A 176 -4.44 21.00 17.19
CA THR A 176 -5.20 19.96 16.49
C THR A 176 -5.93 20.46 15.26
N ILE A 177 -5.85 19.69 14.17
CA ILE A 177 -6.72 19.89 13.02
C ILE A 177 -8.12 19.44 13.46
N LYS A 178 -9.10 20.33 13.36
CA LYS A 178 -10.48 20.06 13.74
C LYS A 178 -11.35 19.94 12.50
N SER A 179 -12.10 18.83 12.41
CA SER A 179 -13.26 18.71 11.54
C SER A 179 -14.51 18.43 12.37
N GLN A 180 -15.68 18.77 11.83
CA GLN A 180 -16.96 18.55 12.50
C GLN A 180 -18.04 18.20 11.49
N SER A 181 -18.94 17.30 11.88
CA SER A 181 -20.15 16.96 11.12
C SER A 181 -21.34 16.98 12.07
N SER A 182 -22.46 17.54 11.64
CA SER A 182 -23.69 17.65 12.45
C SER A 182 -24.85 16.96 11.74
N VAL A 183 -25.61 16.18 12.50
CA VAL A 183 -26.81 15.46 12.04
C VAL A 183 -27.90 15.67 13.08
N GLY A 184 -28.97 16.36 12.69
CA GLY A 184 -30.02 16.78 13.62
C GLY A 184 -29.46 17.60 14.79
N LYS A 185 -29.73 17.14 16.03
CA LYS A 185 -29.22 17.78 17.25
C LYS A 185 -27.83 17.29 17.67
N ASN A 186 -27.24 16.34 16.97
CA ASN A 186 -25.97 15.74 17.36
C ASN A 186 -24.83 16.25 16.48
N THR A 187 -23.63 16.31 17.05
CA THR A 187 -22.40 16.67 16.34
C THR A 187 -21.29 15.69 16.70
N LEU A 188 -20.59 15.22 15.67
CA LEU A 188 -19.32 14.52 15.78
C LEU A 188 -18.19 15.52 15.52
N ILE A 189 -17.29 15.66 16.48
CA ILE A 189 -16.05 16.44 16.34
C ILE A 189 -14.88 15.47 16.23
N ASN A 190 -14.07 15.64 15.20
CA ASN A 190 -12.85 14.88 15.00
C ASN A 190 -11.65 15.82 15.13
N LEU A 191 -10.84 15.59 16.16
CA LEU A 191 -9.60 16.29 16.45
C LEU A 191 -8.42 15.41 16.03
N LYS A 192 -7.47 15.96 15.30
CA LYS A 192 -6.26 15.25 14.85
C LYS A 192 -5.01 15.89 15.40
N SER A 193 -4.10 15.07 15.90
CA SER A 193 -2.83 15.46 16.50
C SER A 193 -1.68 14.69 15.88
N SER A 194 -0.57 15.39 15.63
CA SER A 194 0.69 14.79 15.16
C SER A 194 1.52 14.17 16.29
N LYS A 195 1.09 14.39 17.53
CA LYS A 195 1.68 13.85 18.75
C LYS A 195 0.66 13.01 19.49
N GLU A 196 1.17 12.03 20.24
CA GLU A 196 0.34 11.23 21.13
C GLU A 196 -0.42 12.14 22.10
N ILE A 197 -1.69 11.82 22.31
CA ILE A 197 -2.60 12.62 23.12
C ILE A 197 -2.35 12.24 24.59
N SER A 198 -1.99 13.22 25.42
CA SER A 198 -1.63 12.95 26.81
C SER A 198 -2.80 12.32 27.60
N PRO A 199 -2.52 11.34 28.49
CA PRO A 199 -3.55 10.75 29.35
C PRO A 199 -4.31 11.78 30.20
N GLU A 200 -3.65 12.85 30.62
CA GLU A 200 -4.24 13.96 31.38
C GLU A 200 -5.26 14.72 30.53
N LEU A 201 -4.94 14.98 29.27
CA LEU A 201 -5.86 15.61 28.33
C LEU A 201 -7.09 14.73 28.10
N ILE A 202 -6.91 13.43 27.87
CA ILE A 202 -8.01 12.47 27.70
C ILE A 202 -8.90 12.47 28.96
N LYS A 203 -8.31 12.40 30.15
CA LYS A 203 -9.04 12.43 31.43
C LYS A 203 -9.81 13.73 31.63
N ARG A 204 -9.25 14.87 31.21
CA ARG A 204 -9.94 16.17 31.27
C ARG A 204 -11.12 16.22 30.31
N LEU A 205 -10.96 15.75 29.06
CA LEU A 205 -12.03 15.75 28.08
C LEU A 205 -13.18 14.81 28.50
N LYS A 206 -12.86 13.63 29.05
CA LYS A 206 -13.87 12.68 29.58
C LYS A 206 -14.71 13.23 30.73
N LYS A 207 -14.24 14.27 31.44
CA LYS A 207 -14.98 14.93 32.54
C LYS A 207 -15.93 16.03 32.06
N VAL A 208 -15.93 16.34 30.77
CA VAL A 208 -16.76 17.42 30.21
C VAL A 208 -18.18 16.89 30.01
N SER A 209 -19.12 17.40 30.80
CA SER A 209 -20.51 16.90 30.85
C SER A 209 -21.32 17.04 29.55
N VAL A 210 -20.87 17.87 28.60
CA VAL A 210 -21.55 18.04 27.30
C VAL A 210 -21.14 16.97 26.27
N PHE A 211 -20.14 16.13 26.56
CA PHE A 211 -19.72 15.06 25.66
C PHE A 211 -20.45 13.77 26.02
N ASP A 212 -21.18 13.23 25.04
CA ASP A 212 -21.92 11.98 25.19
C ASP A 212 -20.96 10.79 25.11
N GLU A 213 -20.00 10.85 24.18
CA GLU A 213 -18.97 9.83 24.00
C GLU A 213 -17.66 10.45 23.54
N LEU A 214 -16.53 9.86 23.98
CA LEU A 214 -15.19 10.24 23.55
C LEU A 214 -14.34 8.99 23.29
N ILE A 215 -13.78 8.92 22.09
CA ILE A 215 -12.95 7.80 21.62
C ILE A 215 -11.60 8.33 21.13
N VAL A 216 -10.54 7.63 21.47
CA VAL A 216 -9.17 7.92 21.03
C VAL A 216 -8.70 6.84 20.08
N ILE A 217 -8.16 7.26 18.94
CA ILE A 217 -7.67 6.39 17.88
C ILE A 217 -6.18 6.67 17.70
N ASN A 218 -5.38 5.60 17.71
CA ASN A 218 -3.96 5.68 17.39
C ASN A 218 -3.75 5.51 15.89
N PRO A 219 -2.69 6.12 15.32
CA PRO A 219 -2.35 5.92 13.91
C PRO A 219 -2.06 4.44 13.62
N VAL A 220 -2.47 4.00 12.44
CA VAL A 220 -2.21 2.65 11.90
C VAL A 220 -1.19 2.69 10.75
N LEU A 221 -0.70 3.89 10.40
CA LEU A 221 0.34 4.11 9.38
C LEU A 221 1.74 4.29 10.01
N PRO A 222 2.81 3.87 9.31
CA PRO A 222 4.19 3.94 9.84
C PRO A 222 4.73 5.33 10.17
N ILE A 223 4.22 6.38 9.50
CA ILE A 223 4.60 7.78 9.66
C ILE A 223 3.37 8.57 10.06
N VAL A 224 3.50 9.32 11.16
CA VAL A 224 2.44 10.20 11.68
C VAL A 224 2.51 11.55 10.98
N SER A 225 1.40 11.97 10.38
CA SER A 225 1.23 13.25 9.70
C SER A 225 1.12 14.42 10.71
N GLY A 226 1.25 15.66 10.21
CA GLY A 226 1.24 16.89 10.99
C GLY A 226 2.59 17.26 11.63
N ASN A 227 3.67 16.56 11.26
CA ASN A 227 5.06 16.88 11.64
C ASN A 227 5.88 17.39 10.45
N GLU A 228 5.21 17.75 9.34
CA GLU A 228 5.83 18.21 8.12
C GLU A 228 6.57 19.55 8.33
N SER A 229 7.69 19.71 7.64
CA SER A 229 8.35 21.00 7.41
C SER A 229 8.29 21.34 5.92
N GLU A 230 8.79 22.52 5.54
CA GLU A 230 8.88 22.91 4.14
C GLU A 230 9.66 21.86 3.34
N LEU A 231 9.07 21.34 2.27
CA LEU A 231 9.71 20.32 1.45
C LEU A 231 10.87 20.94 0.65
N PRO A 232 11.99 20.22 0.46
CA PRO A 232 13.12 20.73 -0.31
C PRO A 232 12.79 20.96 -1.79
N PHE A 233 11.76 20.27 -2.30
CA PHE A 233 11.26 20.37 -3.66
C PHE A 233 9.84 19.78 -3.72
N ASN A 234 9.08 20.17 -4.74
CA ASN A 234 7.73 19.64 -4.97
C ASN A 234 7.45 19.30 -6.44
N THR A 235 8.40 19.48 -7.36
CA THR A 235 8.32 19.03 -8.76
C THR A 235 9.56 18.22 -9.10
N ILE A 236 9.50 17.44 -10.18
CA ILE A 236 10.65 16.68 -10.68
C ILE A 236 11.80 17.63 -11.09
N GLU A 237 11.47 18.77 -11.71
CA GLU A 237 12.47 19.78 -12.07
C GLU A 237 13.14 20.37 -10.82
N ALA A 238 12.35 20.78 -9.81
CA ALA A 238 12.90 21.30 -8.56
C ALA A 238 13.73 20.26 -7.79
N LEU A 239 13.38 18.96 -7.88
CA LEU A 239 14.21 17.87 -7.35
C LEU A 239 15.59 17.88 -8.02
N LEU A 240 15.64 18.01 -9.35
CA LEU A 240 16.88 17.93 -10.11
C LEU A 240 17.75 19.17 -9.88
N GLU A 241 17.16 20.37 -9.85
CA GLU A 241 17.84 21.60 -9.44
C GLU A 241 18.38 21.49 -8.01
N TYR A 242 17.59 20.95 -7.07
CA TYR A 242 18.00 20.73 -5.69
C TYR A 242 19.18 19.76 -5.60
N ALA A 243 19.14 18.65 -6.34
CA ALA A 243 20.22 17.67 -6.37
C ALA A 243 21.52 18.26 -6.93
N ILE A 244 21.44 19.00 -8.04
CA ILE A 244 22.60 19.67 -8.66
C ILE A 244 23.20 20.70 -7.70
N LYS A 245 22.37 21.61 -7.16
CA LYS A 245 22.80 22.70 -6.28
C LYS A 245 23.52 22.18 -5.04
N ASN A 246 23.03 21.07 -4.47
CA ASN A 246 23.55 20.51 -3.22
C ASN A 246 24.53 19.35 -3.44
N LYS A 247 24.87 19.02 -4.70
CA LYS A 247 25.73 17.88 -5.08
C LYS A 247 25.25 16.55 -4.45
N LEU A 248 23.96 16.30 -4.53
CA LEU A 248 23.32 15.10 -3.97
C LEU A 248 23.03 14.08 -5.07
N ASP A 249 23.17 12.80 -4.71
CA ASP A 249 22.56 11.71 -5.47
C ASP A 249 21.04 11.64 -5.22
N LEU A 250 20.32 10.80 -5.98
CA LEU A 250 18.87 10.73 -5.88
C LEU A 250 18.43 10.14 -4.53
N GLY A 251 19.20 9.19 -3.97
CA GLY A 251 18.95 8.59 -2.67
C GLY A 251 19.00 9.62 -1.54
N ASP A 252 20.02 10.47 -1.53
CA ASP A 252 20.17 11.56 -0.56
C ASP A 252 19.06 12.62 -0.71
N ALA A 253 18.65 12.93 -1.94
CA ALA A 253 17.51 13.81 -2.20
C ALA A 253 16.19 13.20 -1.69
N GLY A 254 15.96 11.90 -1.91
CA GLY A 254 14.81 11.16 -1.39
C GLY A 254 14.78 11.09 0.14
N LEU A 255 15.93 10.87 0.77
CA LEU A 255 16.07 10.91 2.23
C LEU A 255 15.78 12.30 2.79
N ASN A 256 16.23 13.37 2.14
CA ASN A 256 15.94 14.74 2.55
C ASN A 256 14.45 15.08 2.39
N TYR A 257 13.82 14.63 1.30
CA TYR A 257 12.38 14.75 1.11
C TYR A 257 11.62 14.10 2.27
N GLU A 258 11.93 12.83 2.57
CA GLU A 258 11.20 12.08 3.60
C GLU A 258 11.47 12.63 5.00
N LYS A 259 12.68 13.15 5.28
CA LYS A 259 12.98 13.88 6.51
C LYS A 259 12.03 15.05 6.70
N ASN A 260 11.86 15.88 5.67
CA ASN A 260 11.01 17.06 5.75
C ASN A 260 9.53 16.71 5.75
N ARG A 261 9.13 15.66 5.01
CA ARG A 261 7.75 15.16 4.96
C ARG A 261 7.31 14.49 6.26
N SER A 262 8.18 13.71 6.91
CA SER A 262 7.84 12.97 8.13
C SER A 262 8.13 13.73 9.42
N GLY A 263 9.02 14.72 9.37
CA GLY A 263 9.58 15.37 10.56
C GLY A 263 10.57 14.50 11.34
N LEU A 264 10.92 13.30 10.84
CA LEU A 264 11.85 12.38 11.49
C LEU A 264 13.31 12.66 11.12
N SER A 265 14.23 12.31 12.00
CA SER A 265 15.67 12.43 11.71
C SER A 265 16.14 11.39 10.70
N LYS A 266 17.18 11.71 9.93
CA LYS A 266 17.79 10.79 8.95
C LYS A 266 18.13 9.42 9.55
N LYS A 267 18.68 9.40 10.77
CA LYS A 267 19.03 8.16 11.50
C LYS A 267 17.82 7.25 11.71
N VAL A 268 16.65 7.83 12.02
CA VAL A 268 15.41 7.05 12.19
C VAL A 268 14.92 6.51 10.85
N LEU A 269 14.97 7.32 9.80
CA LEU A 269 14.54 6.93 8.45
C LEU A 269 15.43 5.82 7.87
N ILE A 270 16.75 5.93 7.98
CA ILE A 270 17.71 4.90 7.58
C ILE A 270 17.43 3.59 8.32
N LYS A 271 17.21 3.64 9.64
CA LYS A 271 16.85 2.46 10.43
C LYS A 271 15.52 1.83 10.00
N LYS A 272 14.52 2.64 9.62
CA LYS A 272 13.24 2.15 9.07
C LYS A 272 13.46 1.47 7.72
N MET A 273 14.23 2.07 6.82
CA MET A 273 14.53 1.50 5.51
C MET A 273 15.29 0.18 5.63
N HIS A 274 16.31 0.12 6.49
CA HIS A 274 17.05 -1.11 6.77
C HIS A 274 16.14 -2.25 7.25
N LYS A 275 15.16 -1.95 8.13
CA LYS A 275 14.16 -2.95 8.56
C LYS A 275 13.31 -3.47 7.41
N ILE A 276 12.89 -2.59 6.50
CA ILE A 276 12.12 -2.98 5.32
C ILE A 276 12.96 -3.89 4.41
N ILE A 277 14.22 -3.52 4.15
CA ILE A 277 15.14 -4.31 3.33
C ILE A 277 15.31 -5.71 3.91
N MET A 278 15.52 -5.83 5.22
CA MET A 278 15.61 -7.14 5.88
C MET A 278 14.35 -8.00 5.70
N ILE A 279 13.16 -7.40 5.72
CA ILE A 279 11.90 -8.14 5.50
C ILE A 279 11.82 -8.62 4.04
N ILE A 280 12.23 -7.79 3.08
CA ILE A 280 12.29 -8.16 1.66
C ILE A 280 13.27 -9.34 1.47
N GLU A 281 14.48 -9.24 2.01
CA GLU A 281 15.46 -10.33 1.93
C GLU A 281 14.98 -11.61 2.62
N ASN A 282 14.30 -11.49 3.77
CA ASN A 282 13.69 -12.64 4.42
C ASN A 282 12.59 -13.27 3.55
N SER A 283 11.80 -12.48 2.83
CA SER A 283 10.78 -13.02 1.90
C SER A 283 11.40 -13.76 0.70
N ILE A 284 12.58 -13.32 0.21
CA ILE A 284 13.36 -14.07 -0.80
C ILE A 284 13.78 -15.41 -0.22
N LYS A 285 14.34 -15.41 0.99
CA LYS A 285 14.76 -16.65 1.68
C LYS A 285 13.58 -17.60 1.87
N THR A 286 12.45 -17.12 2.39
CA THR A 286 11.23 -17.92 2.57
C THR A 286 10.74 -18.52 1.26
N GLY A 287 10.77 -17.77 0.15
CA GLY A 287 10.44 -18.30 -1.17
C GLY A 287 11.38 -19.41 -1.62
N LEU A 288 12.70 -19.21 -1.47
CA LEU A 288 13.74 -20.19 -1.82
C LEU A 288 13.67 -21.48 -1.01
N ASP A 289 13.35 -21.38 0.29
CA ASP A 289 13.18 -22.53 1.18
C ASP A 289 11.95 -23.38 0.78
N GLY A 290 11.06 -22.81 -0.04
CA GLY A 290 9.85 -23.45 -0.54
C GLY A 290 8.64 -23.10 0.30
N THR A 291 7.58 -22.65 -0.37
CA THR A 291 6.32 -22.24 0.26
C THR A 291 5.18 -23.16 -0.17
N SER A 292 4.09 -23.18 0.59
CA SER A 292 2.87 -23.93 0.23
C SER A 292 1.61 -23.22 0.70
N HIS A 293 0.59 -23.24 -0.14
CA HIS A 293 -0.76 -22.78 0.18
C HIS A 293 -1.76 -23.50 -0.71
N LYS A 294 -2.93 -23.89 -0.18
CA LYS A 294 -3.93 -24.66 -0.95
C LYS A 294 -4.54 -23.84 -2.07
N ASN A 295 -4.90 -22.59 -1.76
CA ASN A 295 -5.60 -21.70 -2.68
C ASN A 295 -4.61 -20.88 -3.57
N ARG A 296 -3.71 -21.55 -4.29
CA ARG A 296 -2.75 -20.91 -5.21
C ARG A 296 -2.61 -21.70 -6.52
N ILE A 297 -2.21 -21.01 -7.59
CA ILE A 297 -2.02 -21.59 -8.94
C ILE A 297 -0.54 -21.97 -9.16
N LEU A 298 0.38 -21.07 -8.80
CA LEU A 298 1.81 -21.24 -9.00
C LEU A 298 2.44 -21.80 -7.73
N HIS A 299 2.89 -23.05 -7.82
CA HIS A 299 3.68 -23.67 -6.76
C HIS A 299 5.16 -23.25 -6.81
N HIS A 300 5.95 -23.76 -5.87
CA HIS A 300 7.37 -23.47 -5.75
C HIS A 300 8.14 -23.85 -7.04
N GLN A 301 8.73 -22.85 -7.68
CA GLN A 301 9.40 -22.88 -8.99
C GLN A 301 10.71 -22.10 -9.00
N SER A 302 10.97 -21.19 -8.05
CA SER A 302 12.21 -20.40 -7.96
C SER A 302 13.47 -21.27 -8.04
N HIS A 303 13.49 -22.44 -7.39
CA HIS A 303 14.58 -23.42 -7.46
C HIS A 303 14.90 -23.97 -8.87
N LEU A 304 13.97 -23.88 -9.83
CA LEU A 304 14.14 -24.42 -11.18
C LEU A 304 15.19 -23.65 -11.99
N ILE A 305 15.43 -22.38 -11.69
CA ILE A 305 16.45 -21.56 -12.36
C ILE A 305 17.84 -22.13 -12.09
N ASN A 306 18.19 -22.36 -10.81
CA ASN A 306 19.46 -22.96 -10.43
C ASN A 306 19.63 -24.37 -11.03
N LYS A 307 18.55 -25.15 -11.10
CA LYS A 307 18.57 -26.48 -11.76
C LYS A 307 18.89 -26.35 -13.26
N ALA A 308 18.25 -25.40 -13.95
CA ALA A 308 18.47 -25.17 -15.38
C ALA A 308 19.91 -24.68 -15.66
N GLU A 309 20.44 -23.76 -14.84
CA GLU A 309 21.80 -23.24 -14.95
C GLU A 309 22.86 -24.32 -14.77
N LYS A 310 22.73 -25.14 -13.71
CA LYS A 310 23.62 -26.29 -13.45
C LYS A 310 23.59 -27.31 -14.59
N SER A 311 22.43 -27.52 -15.20
CA SER A 311 22.29 -28.41 -16.37
C SER A 311 22.80 -27.81 -17.68
N GLY A 312 23.23 -26.55 -17.71
CA GLY A 312 23.72 -25.86 -18.90
C GLY A 312 22.63 -25.49 -19.92
N LYS A 313 21.35 -25.47 -19.50
CA LYS A 313 20.22 -25.12 -20.38
C LYS A 313 20.01 -23.62 -20.57
N ILE A 314 20.53 -22.82 -19.66
CA ILE A 314 20.47 -21.36 -19.67
C ILE A 314 21.88 -20.78 -19.47
N LEU A 315 22.03 -19.47 -19.70
CA LEU A 315 23.29 -18.75 -19.49
C LEU A 315 23.78 -18.93 -18.05
N ARG A 316 25.10 -19.08 -17.88
CA ARG A 316 25.73 -19.24 -16.56
C ARG A 316 26.18 -17.90 -16.00
N ASN A 317 26.07 -17.73 -14.69
CA ASN A 317 26.49 -16.54 -13.94
C ASN A 317 25.87 -15.26 -14.51
N ALA A 318 24.67 -15.36 -15.07
CA ALA A 318 23.99 -14.22 -15.65
C ALA A 318 23.12 -13.57 -14.57
N VAL A 319 23.27 -12.25 -14.36
CA VAL A 319 22.49 -11.49 -13.36
C VAL A 319 20.99 -11.70 -13.50
N ILE A 320 20.50 -11.93 -14.73
CA ILE A 320 19.10 -12.25 -15.03
C ILE A 320 18.60 -13.50 -14.28
N ASN A 321 19.45 -14.51 -14.05
CA ASN A 321 19.08 -15.71 -13.31
C ASN A 321 18.77 -15.36 -11.84
N ASN A 322 19.60 -14.51 -11.22
CA ASN A 322 19.40 -14.04 -9.85
C ASN A 322 18.16 -13.13 -9.75
N ILE A 323 17.93 -12.27 -10.76
CA ILE A 323 16.74 -11.42 -10.82
C ILE A 323 15.47 -12.28 -10.87
N ILE A 324 15.39 -13.23 -11.82
CA ILE A 324 14.22 -14.11 -11.97
C ILE A 324 14.02 -14.92 -10.70
N THR A 325 15.09 -15.47 -10.11
CA THR A 325 15.03 -16.24 -8.88
C THR A 325 14.46 -15.39 -7.73
N ASN A 326 15.04 -14.24 -7.44
CA ASN A 326 14.64 -13.39 -6.33
C ASN A 326 13.21 -12.85 -6.48
N VAL A 327 12.84 -12.39 -7.68
CA VAL A 327 11.48 -11.93 -7.98
C VAL A 327 10.48 -13.06 -7.78
N THR A 328 10.79 -14.26 -8.28
CA THR A 328 9.93 -15.44 -8.15
C THR A 328 9.75 -15.82 -6.69
N SER A 329 10.82 -15.84 -5.89
CA SER A 329 10.76 -16.18 -4.48
C SER A 329 9.86 -15.24 -3.67
N ILE A 330 9.95 -13.92 -3.89
CA ILE A 330 9.07 -12.95 -3.21
C ILE A 330 7.61 -13.18 -3.62
N MET A 331 7.36 -13.42 -4.91
CA MET A 331 6.00 -13.65 -5.43
C MET A 331 5.41 -14.96 -4.92
N GLU A 332 6.23 -16.00 -4.74
CA GLU A 332 5.84 -17.27 -4.11
C GLU A 332 5.50 -17.07 -2.63
N ALA A 333 6.34 -16.35 -1.87
CA ALA A 333 6.08 -16.00 -0.47
C ALA A 333 4.76 -15.24 -0.31
N LYS A 334 4.53 -14.22 -1.15
CA LYS A 334 3.27 -13.46 -1.18
C LYS A 334 2.06 -14.36 -1.47
N SER A 335 2.18 -15.28 -2.43
CA SER A 335 1.08 -16.18 -2.82
C SER A 335 0.82 -17.28 -1.79
N ALA A 336 1.77 -17.51 -0.88
CA ALA A 336 1.62 -18.39 0.27
C ALA A 336 1.18 -17.67 1.55
N LEU A 337 0.75 -16.40 1.45
CA LEU A 337 0.34 -15.55 2.57
C LEU A 337 1.45 -15.33 3.61
N GLU A 338 2.71 -15.38 3.18
CA GLU A 338 3.84 -15.00 4.01
C GLU A 338 3.99 -13.47 4.09
N VAL A 339 4.81 -13.02 5.05
CA VAL A 339 5.08 -11.60 5.26
C VAL A 339 5.94 -11.06 4.11
N ILE A 340 5.43 -10.05 3.43
CA ILE A 340 6.09 -9.33 2.34
C ILE A 340 6.01 -7.82 2.54
N VAL A 341 6.74 -7.08 1.71
CA VAL A 341 6.63 -5.61 1.61
C VAL A 341 6.04 -5.27 0.25
N ALA A 342 4.94 -4.52 0.24
CA ALA A 342 4.37 -3.98 -1.00
C ALA A 342 5.28 -2.87 -1.59
N ASN A 343 5.65 -2.97 -2.87
CA ASN A 343 6.57 -2.04 -3.53
C ASN A 343 6.13 -1.76 -5.00
N PRO A 344 5.28 -0.75 -5.28
CA PRO A 344 4.42 -0.03 -4.33
C PRO A 344 3.12 -0.77 -3.99
N THR A 345 2.87 -1.92 -4.61
CA THR A 345 1.71 -2.77 -4.30
C THR A 345 2.16 -4.19 -3.99
N ALA A 346 1.26 -4.99 -3.41
CA ALA A 346 1.52 -6.43 -3.23
C ALA A 346 1.54 -7.19 -4.57
N GLY A 347 0.87 -6.67 -5.61
CA GLY A 347 0.90 -7.24 -6.95
C GLY A 347 2.25 -7.06 -7.65
N SER A 348 3.02 -6.02 -7.28
CA SER A 348 4.34 -5.69 -7.84
C SER A 348 5.51 -5.86 -6.85
N CYS A 349 5.29 -6.55 -5.72
CA CYS A 349 6.23 -6.58 -4.60
C CYS A 349 7.60 -7.22 -4.93
N GLY A 350 7.64 -8.13 -5.90
CA GLY A 350 8.86 -8.80 -6.31
C GLY A 350 9.82 -7.89 -7.08
N THR A 351 9.30 -6.90 -7.81
CA THR A 351 10.06 -6.12 -8.81
C THR A 351 11.24 -5.36 -8.21
N VAL A 352 10.99 -4.41 -7.30
CA VAL A 352 12.05 -3.55 -6.72
C VAL A 352 12.99 -4.38 -5.85
N GLY A 353 12.42 -5.21 -4.96
CA GLY A 353 13.20 -5.97 -4.00
C GLY A 353 14.10 -7.02 -4.62
N GLY A 354 13.54 -7.84 -5.50
CA GLY A 354 14.28 -8.91 -6.16
C GLY A 354 15.37 -8.40 -7.10
N LEU A 355 15.08 -7.30 -7.80
CA LEU A 355 16.03 -6.67 -8.71
C LEU A 355 17.19 -5.98 -7.98
N LEU A 356 16.89 -5.11 -7.00
CA LEU A 356 17.94 -4.40 -6.27
C LEU A 356 18.84 -5.38 -5.51
N LYS A 357 18.28 -6.47 -4.96
CA LYS A 357 19.07 -7.53 -4.33
C LYS A 357 20.06 -8.16 -5.31
N ALA A 358 19.58 -8.59 -6.48
CA ALA A 358 20.42 -9.26 -7.47
C ALA A 358 21.53 -8.33 -8.01
N VAL A 359 21.20 -7.06 -8.29
CA VAL A 359 22.18 -6.08 -8.81
C VAL A 359 23.17 -5.64 -7.72
N ALA A 360 22.72 -5.44 -6.48
CA ALA A 360 23.62 -5.10 -5.38
C ALA A 360 24.63 -6.22 -5.10
N GLU A 361 24.23 -7.48 -5.20
CA GLU A 361 25.15 -8.62 -5.07
C GLU A 361 26.16 -8.68 -6.22
N ASP A 362 25.70 -8.45 -7.46
CA ASP A 362 26.57 -8.41 -8.65
C ASP A 362 27.61 -7.29 -8.57
N LEU A 363 27.23 -6.13 -8.03
CA LEU A 363 28.11 -4.97 -7.81
C LEU A 363 28.88 -5.02 -6.49
N SER A 364 28.67 -6.04 -5.65
CA SER A 364 29.23 -6.12 -4.29
C SER A 364 28.94 -4.88 -3.42
N SER A 365 27.75 -4.31 -3.56
CA SER A 365 27.33 -3.10 -2.87
C SER A 365 27.16 -3.32 -1.36
N ASN A 366 27.49 -2.30 -0.57
CA ASN A 366 27.33 -2.32 0.88
C ASN A 366 25.92 -1.87 1.32
N SER A 367 25.62 -2.01 2.62
CA SER A 367 24.30 -1.71 3.19
C SER A 367 23.86 -0.26 2.99
N ASP A 368 24.78 0.71 3.08
CA ASP A 368 24.44 2.13 2.91
C ASP A 368 24.08 2.46 1.46
N GLU A 369 24.77 1.84 0.49
CA GLU A 369 24.46 1.96 -0.95
C GLU A 369 23.09 1.38 -1.27
N ILE A 370 22.76 0.21 -0.71
CA ILE A 370 21.44 -0.41 -0.86
C ILE A 370 20.35 0.49 -0.26
N ILE A 371 20.57 1.03 0.94
CA ILE A 371 19.61 1.96 1.58
C ILE A 371 19.38 3.19 0.70
N LYS A 372 20.44 3.79 0.14
CA LYS A 372 20.32 4.91 -0.80
C LYS A 372 19.52 4.53 -2.05
N ALA A 373 19.74 3.34 -2.60
CA ALA A 373 18.97 2.83 -3.74
C ALA A 373 17.47 2.74 -3.45
N TYR A 374 17.08 2.32 -2.25
CA TYR A 374 15.67 2.31 -1.85
C TYR A 374 15.09 3.72 -1.64
N PHE A 375 15.88 4.69 -1.15
CA PHE A 375 15.41 6.09 -1.11
C PHE A 375 15.27 6.70 -2.52
N ALA A 376 16.14 6.33 -3.47
CA ALA A 376 16.03 6.72 -4.87
C ALA A 376 14.77 6.12 -5.53
N ALA A 377 14.51 4.83 -5.31
CA ALA A 377 13.28 4.18 -5.72
C ALA A 377 12.04 4.83 -5.08
N GLY A 378 12.13 5.12 -3.77
CA GLY A 378 11.06 5.74 -3.00
C GLY A 378 10.65 7.12 -3.52
N ILE A 379 11.62 7.98 -3.86
CA ILE A 379 11.30 9.34 -4.34
C ILE A 379 10.66 9.35 -5.73
N ILE A 380 11.04 8.42 -6.62
CA ILE A 380 10.31 8.22 -7.89
C ILE A 380 8.87 7.78 -7.61
N GLY A 381 8.68 6.83 -6.69
CA GLY A 381 7.34 6.40 -6.31
C GLY A 381 6.50 7.53 -5.70
N VAL A 382 7.09 8.47 -4.96
CA VAL A 382 6.39 9.68 -4.47
C VAL A 382 5.83 10.50 -5.63
N PHE A 383 6.61 10.76 -6.67
CA PHE A 383 6.11 11.49 -7.84
C PHE A 383 5.03 10.69 -8.59
N PHE A 384 5.21 9.38 -8.70
CA PHE A 384 4.19 8.50 -9.28
C PHE A 384 2.86 8.55 -8.49
N ALA A 385 2.93 8.51 -7.16
CA ALA A 385 1.76 8.60 -6.29
C ALA A 385 1.03 9.95 -6.39
N ARG A 386 1.75 11.04 -6.69
CA ARG A 386 1.16 12.37 -6.90
C ARG A 386 0.45 12.52 -8.24
N GLY A 387 0.84 11.71 -9.23
CA GLY A 387 0.19 11.65 -10.53
C GLY A 387 -0.87 10.55 -10.55
N PRO A 388 -0.61 9.40 -11.20
CA PRO A 388 -1.59 8.32 -11.37
C PRO A 388 -1.97 7.55 -10.09
N GLY A 389 -1.19 7.59 -9.02
CA GLY A 389 -1.46 6.74 -7.84
C GLY A 389 -1.17 5.26 -8.11
N PHE A 390 -1.76 4.36 -7.31
CA PHE A 390 -1.50 2.91 -7.35
C PHE A 390 -2.77 2.04 -7.36
N SER A 391 -3.88 2.56 -7.89
CA SER A 391 -5.11 1.76 -8.04
C SER A 391 -5.17 1.11 -9.42
N ALA A 392 -4.91 -0.20 -9.46
CA ALA A 392 -5.07 -0.98 -10.69
C ALA A 392 -6.54 -1.11 -11.12
N GLU A 393 -7.47 -0.92 -10.18
CA GLU A 393 -8.90 -0.85 -10.43
C GLU A 393 -9.29 0.41 -11.22
N GLU A 394 -8.49 1.48 -11.15
CA GLU A 394 -8.70 2.71 -11.90
C GLU A 394 -7.85 2.80 -13.19
N TYR A 395 -6.60 2.31 -13.15
CA TYR A 395 -5.61 2.56 -14.20
C TYR A 395 -4.92 1.31 -14.78
N GLY A 396 -5.26 0.10 -14.35
CA GLY A 396 -4.61 -1.14 -14.80
C GLY A 396 -3.22 -1.38 -14.18
N CYS A 397 -2.49 -2.39 -14.63
CA CYS A 397 -1.23 -2.82 -13.99
C CYS A 397 -0.05 -1.88 -14.28
N GLN A 398 -0.20 -0.92 -15.20
CA GLN A 398 0.79 0.15 -15.42
C GLN A 398 1.06 0.97 -14.14
N VAL A 399 0.10 1.07 -13.22
CA VAL A 399 0.30 1.75 -11.92
C VAL A 399 0.80 0.83 -10.82
N GLU A 400 1.04 -0.45 -11.11
CA GLU A 400 1.65 -1.40 -10.18
C GLU A 400 3.03 -1.80 -10.69
N CYS A 401 3.09 -2.67 -11.70
CA CYS A 401 4.35 -3.15 -12.28
C CYS A 401 5.05 -2.07 -13.09
N GLY A 402 4.33 -1.17 -13.76
CA GLY A 402 4.94 -0.02 -14.46
C GLY A 402 5.58 0.97 -13.47
N ALA A 403 4.87 1.30 -12.39
CA ALA A 403 5.41 2.10 -11.29
C ALA A 403 6.65 1.45 -10.65
N ALA A 404 6.56 0.16 -10.32
CA ALA A 404 7.66 -0.59 -9.73
C ALA A 404 8.87 -0.66 -10.67
N SER A 405 8.66 -0.75 -11.99
CA SER A 405 9.74 -0.71 -12.98
C SER A 405 10.48 0.64 -12.95
N GLY A 406 9.76 1.76 -12.96
CA GLY A 406 10.36 3.10 -12.84
C GLY A 406 11.12 3.31 -11.53
N MET A 407 10.52 2.87 -10.41
CA MET A 407 11.16 2.91 -9.09
C MET A 407 12.46 2.07 -9.07
N ALA A 408 12.41 0.85 -9.59
CA ALA A 408 13.56 -0.04 -9.60
C ALA A 408 14.68 0.46 -10.52
N ALA A 409 14.33 1.08 -11.67
CA ALA A 409 15.31 1.66 -12.60
C ALA A 409 16.13 2.76 -11.92
N ALA A 410 15.47 3.68 -11.21
CA ALA A 410 16.16 4.72 -10.44
C ALA A 410 17.03 4.16 -9.31
N GLY A 411 16.56 3.11 -8.62
CA GLY A 411 17.35 2.40 -7.62
C GLY A 411 18.61 1.74 -8.20
N ILE A 412 18.54 1.15 -9.40
CA ILE A 412 19.72 0.59 -10.08
C ILE A 412 20.70 1.69 -10.46
N VAL A 413 20.22 2.80 -11.05
CA VAL A 413 21.12 3.91 -11.40
C VAL A 413 21.87 4.42 -10.16
N GLN A 414 21.19 4.47 -9.01
CA GLN A 414 21.83 4.82 -7.73
C GLN A 414 22.91 3.80 -7.31
N LEU A 415 22.70 2.49 -7.49
CA LEU A 415 23.71 1.46 -7.23
C LEU A 415 24.89 1.54 -8.21
N MET A 416 24.64 1.93 -9.46
CA MET A 416 25.67 2.13 -10.49
C MET A 416 26.44 3.45 -10.33
N GLY A 417 26.13 4.26 -9.33
CA GLY A 417 26.79 5.55 -9.08
C GLY A 417 26.37 6.66 -10.05
N GLY A 418 25.22 6.52 -10.72
CA GLY A 418 24.69 7.52 -11.64
C GLY A 418 24.13 8.77 -10.95
N THR A 419 23.94 9.82 -11.74
CA THR A 419 23.40 11.11 -11.26
C THR A 419 21.89 11.06 -11.02
N ALA A 420 21.36 12.03 -10.27
CA ALA A 420 19.91 12.18 -10.10
C ALA A 420 19.16 12.36 -11.42
N ARG A 421 19.76 13.02 -12.42
CA ARG A 421 19.22 13.15 -13.78
C ARG A 421 19.10 11.78 -14.44
N GLN A 422 20.19 11.00 -14.48
CA GLN A 422 20.17 9.65 -15.07
C GLN A 422 19.15 8.73 -14.39
N ALA A 423 18.97 8.85 -13.08
CA ALA A 423 17.99 8.04 -12.35
C ALA A 423 16.53 8.43 -12.71
N VAL A 424 16.24 9.72 -12.84
CA VAL A 424 14.93 10.22 -13.32
C VAL A 424 14.68 9.83 -14.78
N ASP A 425 15.71 9.90 -15.63
CA ASP A 425 15.66 9.53 -17.04
C ASP A 425 15.42 8.02 -17.21
N ALA A 426 16.11 7.19 -16.43
CA ALA A 426 15.87 5.74 -16.38
C ALA A 426 14.44 5.41 -15.94
N ALA A 427 13.93 6.12 -14.92
CA ALA A 427 12.55 5.95 -14.48
C ALA A 427 11.55 6.35 -15.58
N SER A 428 11.82 7.43 -16.31
CA SER A 428 11.02 7.86 -17.46
C SER A 428 10.95 6.76 -18.52
N MET A 429 12.09 6.28 -19.01
CA MET A 429 12.16 5.23 -20.04
C MET A 429 11.48 3.93 -19.57
N ALA A 430 11.70 3.53 -18.32
CA ALA A 430 11.11 2.32 -17.78
C ALA A 430 9.56 2.41 -17.75
N ILE A 431 9.01 3.55 -17.35
CA ILE A 431 7.55 3.73 -17.31
C ILE A 431 6.96 3.82 -18.72
N GLN A 432 7.64 4.49 -19.67
CA GLN A 432 7.20 4.58 -21.07
C GLN A 432 6.91 3.20 -21.67
N ASN A 433 7.81 2.24 -21.44
CA ASN A 433 7.70 0.87 -21.97
C ASN A 433 6.54 0.06 -21.37
N MET A 434 5.90 0.56 -20.32
CA MET A 434 4.88 -0.16 -19.53
C MET A 434 3.48 0.50 -19.62
N ILE A 435 3.33 1.60 -20.36
CA ILE A 435 2.06 2.31 -20.53
C ILE A 435 1.03 1.40 -21.23
N GLY A 436 -0.21 1.41 -20.73
CA GLY A 436 -1.31 0.64 -21.31
C GLY A 436 -1.41 -0.80 -20.81
N MET A 437 -0.55 -1.21 -19.86
CA MET A 437 -0.61 -2.55 -19.28
C MET A 437 -1.92 -2.76 -18.49
N ILE A 438 -2.75 -3.70 -18.95
CA ILE A 438 -4.02 -4.11 -18.35
C ILE A 438 -3.81 -4.91 -17.04
N CYS A 439 -4.85 -5.09 -16.22
CA CYS A 439 -4.79 -5.89 -14.99
C CYS A 439 -5.95 -6.90 -14.92
N ASP A 440 -5.70 -8.14 -15.30
CA ASP A 440 -6.70 -9.17 -15.58
C ASP A 440 -6.25 -10.56 -15.08
N PRO A 441 -6.03 -10.74 -13.76
CA PRO A 441 -5.44 -11.96 -13.22
C PRO A 441 -6.26 -13.23 -13.49
N VAL A 442 -5.57 -14.33 -13.79
CA VAL A 442 -6.17 -15.67 -13.94
C VAL A 442 -6.78 -16.11 -12.62
N ALA A 443 -8.03 -16.61 -12.70
CA ALA A 443 -8.84 -17.02 -11.56
C ALA A 443 -8.90 -15.97 -10.43
N ASP A 444 -8.78 -14.68 -10.76
CA ASP A 444 -8.74 -13.56 -9.82
C ASP A 444 -7.63 -13.66 -8.74
N ARG A 445 -6.62 -14.52 -8.95
CA ARG A 445 -5.45 -14.65 -8.07
C ARG A 445 -4.33 -13.75 -8.56
N VAL A 446 -3.66 -13.07 -7.64
CA VAL A 446 -2.51 -12.19 -7.93
C VAL A 446 -1.25 -13.03 -8.27
N GLU A 447 -1.32 -13.92 -9.25
CA GLU A 447 -0.27 -14.89 -9.58
C GLU A 447 0.08 -14.86 -11.06
N ILE A 448 -0.90 -15.15 -11.93
CA ILE A 448 -0.73 -15.15 -13.38
C ILE A 448 -1.60 -14.03 -13.96
N PRO A 449 -1.06 -13.12 -14.79
CA PRO A 449 0.32 -12.99 -15.23
C PRO A 449 1.21 -12.17 -14.28
N CYS A 450 0.79 -11.92 -13.03
CA CYS A 450 1.47 -11.04 -12.08
C CYS A 450 2.97 -11.38 -11.88
N LEU A 451 3.33 -12.66 -11.74
CA LEU A 451 4.73 -13.10 -11.66
C LEU A 451 5.52 -12.68 -12.90
N GLY A 452 5.00 -13.00 -14.09
CA GLY A 452 5.62 -12.64 -15.36
C GLY A 452 5.74 -11.12 -15.54
N LYS A 453 4.73 -10.36 -15.12
CA LYS A 453 4.76 -8.89 -15.14
C LYS A 453 5.81 -8.31 -14.19
N ASN A 454 6.05 -8.91 -13.02
CA ASN A 454 7.15 -8.50 -12.13
C ASN A 454 8.52 -8.79 -12.74
N ILE A 455 8.70 -9.96 -13.33
CA ILE A 455 9.96 -10.32 -14.01
C ILE A 455 10.22 -9.37 -15.18
N ASN A 456 9.21 -9.12 -16.01
CA ASN A 456 9.30 -8.20 -17.13
C ASN A 456 9.59 -6.76 -16.66
N ALA A 457 8.91 -6.28 -15.62
CA ALA A 457 9.16 -4.96 -15.01
C ALA A 457 10.60 -4.83 -14.48
N ALA A 458 11.14 -5.88 -13.86
CA ALA A 458 12.52 -5.90 -13.37
C ALA A 458 13.53 -5.85 -14.53
N MET A 459 13.29 -6.61 -15.61
CA MET A 459 14.18 -6.59 -16.78
C MET A 459 14.13 -5.28 -17.56
N ASN A 460 12.95 -4.70 -17.69
CA ASN A 460 12.75 -3.39 -18.29
C ASN A 460 13.46 -2.29 -17.47
N ALA A 461 13.40 -2.39 -16.13
CA ALA A 461 14.08 -1.47 -15.23
C ALA A 461 15.60 -1.56 -15.37
N LEU A 462 16.17 -2.77 -15.40
CA LEU A 462 17.60 -2.97 -15.64
C LEU A 462 18.04 -2.40 -16.99
N SER A 463 17.30 -2.70 -18.06
CA SER A 463 17.61 -2.21 -19.40
C SER A 463 17.56 -0.68 -19.47
N SER A 464 16.55 -0.06 -18.87
CA SER A 464 16.37 1.40 -18.84
C SER A 464 17.47 2.09 -18.02
N ALA A 465 17.87 1.49 -16.89
CA ALA A 465 18.99 1.98 -16.10
C ALA A 465 20.31 1.88 -16.86
N THR A 466 20.58 0.76 -17.53
CA THR A 466 21.77 0.59 -18.38
C THR A 466 21.80 1.62 -19.51
N MET A 467 20.68 1.87 -20.19
CA MET A 467 20.56 2.90 -21.22
C MET A 467 20.88 4.29 -20.68
N ALA A 468 20.27 4.69 -19.55
CA ALA A 468 20.51 6.00 -18.95
C ALA A 468 21.96 6.19 -18.48
N CYS A 469 22.54 5.18 -17.84
CA CYS A 469 23.95 5.19 -17.43
C CYS A 469 24.90 5.24 -18.64
N SER A 470 24.49 4.69 -19.78
CA SER A 470 25.26 4.73 -21.04
C SER A 470 25.11 6.04 -21.81
N GLY A 471 24.29 6.98 -21.32
CA GLY A 471 24.09 8.30 -21.94
C GLY A 471 23.05 8.32 -23.06
N PHE A 472 22.09 7.39 -23.06
CA PHE A 472 20.96 7.43 -23.99
C PHE A 472 20.00 8.54 -23.59
N ASP A 473 19.44 9.24 -24.58
CA ASP A 473 18.45 10.28 -24.35
C ASP A 473 17.10 9.66 -23.94
N ALA A 474 16.55 10.09 -22.79
CA ALA A 474 15.20 9.69 -22.38
C ALA A 474 14.09 10.30 -23.25
N VAL A 475 14.42 11.38 -23.98
CA VAL A 475 13.58 12.19 -24.89
C VAL A 475 12.36 12.85 -24.22
N ILE A 476 11.56 12.10 -23.47
CA ILE A 476 10.35 12.58 -22.78
C ILE A 476 10.61 12.70 -21.27
N PRO A 477 10.39 13.88 -20.67
CA PRO A 477 10.52 14.07 -19.22
C PRO A 477 9.54 13.19 -18.43
N LEU A 478 9.97 12.71 -17.26
CA LEU A 478 9.18 11.82 -16.41
C LEU A 478 7.77 12.39 -16.09
N GLU A 479 7.63 13.70 -15.85
CA GLU A 479 6.33 14.32 -15.58
C GLU A 479 5.32 14.07 -16.73
N GLU A 480 5.75 14.26 -17.98
CA GLU A 480 4.90 14.04 -19.15
C GLU A 480 4.51 12.56 -19.32
N VAL A 481 5.43 11.66 -18.98
CA VAL A 481 5.17 10.21 -18.94
C VAL A 481 4.09 9.88 -17.90
N LEU A 482 4.19 10.43 -16.68
CA LEU A 482 3.18 10.23 -15.63
C LEU A 482 1.81 10.76 -16.06
N GLN A 483 1.75 11.93 -16.71
CA GLN A 483 0.50 12.43 -17.27
C GLN A 483 -0.06 11.51 -18.38
N THR A 484 0.82 10.87 -19.15
CA THR A 484 0.42 9.89 -20.17
C THR A 484 -0.19 8.64 -19.55
N VAL A 485 0.40 8.10 -18.47
CA VAL A 485 -0.16 6.96 -17.70
C VAL A 485 -1.60 7.26 -17.28
N ILE A 486 -1.86 8.45 -16.73
CA ILE A 486 -3.20 8.90 -16.33
C ILE A 486 -4.15 8.93 -17.54
N ARG A 487 -3.75 9.59 -18.63
CA ARG A 487 -4.59 9.72 -19.84
C ARG A 487 -4.94 8.36 -20.44
N VAL A 488 -3.98 7.44 -20.50
CA VAL A 488 -4.18 6.09 -21.03
C VAL A 488 -5.06 5.26 -20.09
N GLY A 489 -4.81 5.29 -18.79
CA GLY A 489 -5.61 4.51 -17.84
C GLY A 489 -7.06 5.00 -17.73
N LYS A 490 -7.32 6.31 -17.82
CA LYS A 490 -8.69 6.85 -17.89
C LYS A 490 -9.47 6.39 -19.13
N LYS A 491 -8.77 6.10 -20.23
CA LYS A 491 -9.35 5.57 -21.47
C LYS A 491 -9.40 4.04 -21.51
N MET A 492 -8.79 3.36 -20.54
CA MET A 492 -8.82 1.91 -20.46
C MET A 492 -10.24 1.43 -20.16
N PRO A 493 -10.78 0.45 -20.91
CA PRO A 493 -12.07 -0.15 -20.59
C PRO A 493 -12.08 -0.78 -19.19
N ASP A 494 -13.18 -0.68 -18.45
CA ASP A 494 -13.26 -1.20 -17.07
C ASP A 494 -13.03 -2.71 -16.98
N CYS A 495 -13.40 -3.47 -18.02
CA CYS A 495 -13.14 -4.92 -18.11
C CYS A 495 -11.66 -5.28 -18.28
N MET A 496 -10.80 -4.31 -18.64
CA MET A 496 -9.35 -4.47 -18.77
C MET A 496 -8.59 -3.99 -17.53
N LYS A 497 -9.29 -3.41 -16.55
CA LYS A 497 -8.75 -3.06 -15.23
C LYS A 497 -8.92 -4.24 -14.28
N CYS A 498 -8.47 -4.11 -13.04
CA CYS A 498 -8.51 -5.16 -12.00
C CYS A 498 -9.95 -5.48 -11.51
N THR A 499 -10.81 -5.92 -12.42
CA THR A 499 -12.24 -6.21 -12.20
C THR A 499 -12.62 -7.67 -12.44
N GLY A 500 -11.72 -8.48 -13.02
CA GLY A 500 -11.98 -9.90 -13.32
C GLY A 500 -13.01 -10.13 -14.44
N ARG A 501 -13.26 -9.11 -15.28
CA ARG A 501 -14.33 -9.12 -16.30
C ARG A 501 -13.82 -9.17 -17.75
N GLY A 502 -12.52 -9.37 -17.96
CA GLY A 502 -11.92 -9.36 -19.29
C GLY A 502 -10.53 -9.99 -19.34
N GLY A 503 -9.87 -9.91 -20.49
CA GLY A 503 -8.52 -10.41 -20.68
C GLY A 503 -8.34 -11.89 -20.28
N LEU A 504 -7.26 -12.23 -19.58
CA LEU A 504 -6.97 -13.61 -19.15
C LEU A 504 -7.98 -14.16 -18.14
N SER A 505 -8.58 -13.29 -17.32
CA SER A 505 -9.51 -13.69 -16.25
C SER A 505 -10.75 -14.44 -16.76
N VAL A 506 -11.21 -14.16 -17.98
CA VAL A 506 -12.42 -14.74 -18.59
C VAL A 506 -12.14 -15.89 -19.55
N THR A 507 -10.89 -16.35 -19.66
CA THR A 507 -10.54 -17.49 -20.51
C THR A 507 -11.09 -18.80 -19.92
N GLU A 508 -11.39 -19.78 -20.77
CA GLU A 508 -11.92 -21.09 -20.34
C GLU A 508 -11.02 -21.77 -19.30
N THR A 509 -9.69 -21.72 -19.50
CA THR A 509 -8.72 -22.25 -18.54
C THR A 509 -8.76 -21.50 -17.21
N SER A 510 -8.89 -20.16 -17.24
CA SER A 510 -9.02 -19.35 -16.01
C SER A 510 -10.28 -19.71 -15.23
N SER A 511 -11.44 -19.81 -15.91
CA SER A 511 -12.70 -20.20 -15.28
C SER A 511 -12.62 -21.59 -14.67
N ARG A 512 -12.06 -22.58 -15.40
CA ARG A 512 -11.85 -23.94 -14.89
C ARG A 512 -10.96 -23.98 -13.65
N ILE A 513 -9.84 -23.24 -13.66
CA ILE A 513 -8.95 -23.15 -12.49
C ILE A 513 -9.68 -22.50 -11.31
N LYS A 514 -10.45 -21.43 -11.54
CA LYS A 514 -11.23 -20.76 -10.50
C LYS A 514 -12.21 -21.71 -9.83
N GLU A 515 -12.86 -22.56 -10.60
CA GLU A 515 -13.80 -23.57 -10.10
C GLU A 515 -13.08 -24.66 -9.29
N GLN A 516 -11.94 -25.16 -9.78
CA GLN A 516 -11.12 -26.16 -9.09
C GLN A 516 -10.54 -25.68 -7.75
N LEU A 517 -10.37 -24.37 -7.54
CA LEU A 517 -9.84 -23.80 -6.31
C LEU A 517 -10.93 -23.44 -5.27
N LYS A 518 -12.21 -23.62 -5.60
CA LYS A 518 -13.32 -23.45 -4.64
C LYS A 518 -13.59 -24.70 -3.80
N ASP A 519 -13.20 -25.86 -4.33
CA ASP A 519 -13.25 -27.18 -3.68
C ASP A 519 -12.00 -27.44 -2.82
#